data_AF-A0A2E6YCM8-F1
#
_entry.id   AF-A0A2E6YCM8-F1
#
_cell.length_a   1.000
_cell.length_b   1.000
_cell.length_c   1.000
_cell.angle_alpha   90.00
_cell.angle_beta   90.00
_cell.angle_gamma   90.00
#
_symmetry.space_group_name_H-M   'P 1'
#
loop_
_entity.id
_entity.type
_entity.pdbx_description
1 polymer ?
#
loop_
_entity_poly.entity_id
_entity_poly.type
_entity_poly.pdbx_seq_one_letter_code
_entity_poly.pdbx_strand_id
1 'polypeptide(L)'
;MRGIGLADSKILVVKDDNIAAYGFGDDHPFGPDRHGAFHRYLSDSGISSLVHLATSEYIAVRADIERFHTNEYIDRVIAHCQLGKGFLDDGDTPAIQGLYESSLAVVGASLFVTAEIISGRFKRAFVPIAGLHHARRNSAGGFCVFNDIGVVIETLRKIHGVNRIAYIDIDAHHGDGVYYSYEEDPNLIFVDVHEDGRFLFPGTGFPEEIGIGLAIGTKKNISLKPGDGDVVFQENWSCIHTFLDDFEPEFFILQCGADSLLGDPITNLALSERSHYLAAQSLTVLAEKHAKGRIIALGGGGYNRDNIGRAWTQVVKAFVDHP
;
A
#
# COMPACT_ATOMS: atom_id res chain seq x y z
N MET A 1 0.08 -34.25 -8.78
CA MET A 1 -0.37 -33.00 -8.13
C MET A 1 -0.73 -33.33 -6.69
N ARG A 2 0.14 -33.01 -5.73
CA ARG A 2 -0.25 -33.08 -4.31
C ARG A 2 -1.10 -31.85 -4.04
N GLY A 3 -2.33 -32.04 -3.58
CA GLY A 3 -3.20 -30.94 -3.17
C GLY A 3 -2.49 -30.16 -2.08
N ILE A 4 -2.25 -28.88 -2.33
CA ILE A 4 -1.81 -27.94 -1.31
C ILE A 4 -2.98 -27.87 -0.33
N GLY A 5 -2.83 -28.48 0.85
CA GLY A 5 -3.79 -28.30 1.93
C GLY A 5 -3.73 -26.86 2.42
N LEU A 6 -4.84 -26.33 2.93
CA LEU A 6 -4.93 -25.01 3.58
C LEU A 6 -3.85 -24.76 4.66
N ALA A 7 -3.24 -25.81 5.21
CA ALA A 7 -2.15 -25.75 6.18
C ALA A 7 -0.77 -25.36 5.60
N ASP A 8 -0.61 -25.34 4.26
CA ASP A 8 0.65 -25.04 3.58
C ASP A 8 0.65 -23.68 2.83
N SER A 9 -0.45 -22.91 2.87
CA SER A 9 -0.52 -21.63 2.15
C SER A 9 0.37 -20.57 2.84
N LYS A 10 1.41 -20.12 2.13
CA LYS A 10 2.35 -19.09 2.61
C LYS A 10 1.86 -17.66 2.38
N ILE A 11 0.57 -17.50 2.04
CA ILE A 11 -0.04 -16.25 1.62
C ILE A 11 -1.19 -15.92 2.58
N LEU A 12 -1.01 -14.83 3.31
CA LEU A 12 -1.99 -14.29 4.23
C LEU A 12 -2.81 -13.20 3.52
N VAL A 13 -4.13 -13.24 3.63
CA VAL A 13 -5.01 -12.19 3.14
C VAL A 13 -5.89 -11.72 4.28
N VAL A 14 -5.83 -10.43 4.61
CA VAL A 14 -6.61 -9.87 5.71
C VAL A 14 -8.08 -9.73 5.29
N LYS A 15 -8.97 -10.25 6.14
CA LYS A 15 -10.41 -10.12 6.06
C LYS A 15 -10.93 -9.69 7.43
N ASP A 16 -11.03 -8.39 7.64
CA ASP A 16 -11.36 -7.81 8.95
C ASP A 16 -12.36 -6.67 8.82
N ASP A 17 -13.43 -6.72 9.62
CA ASP A 17 -14.47 -5.69 9.59
C ASP A 17 -13.98 -4.36 10.21
N ASN A 18 -12.96 -4.39 11.07
CA ASN A 18 -12.38 -3.18 11.65
C ASN A 18 -11.64 -2.33 10.60
N ILE A 19 -10.93 -2.97 9.66
CA ILE A 19 -10.31 -2.24 8.54
C ILE A 19 -11.34 -1.83 7.50
N ALA A 20 -12.42 -2.61 7.33
CA ALA A 20 -13.52 -2.27 6.42
C ALA A 20 -14.27 -1.00 6.86
N ALA A 21 -14.23 -0.67 8.16
CA ALA A 21 -14.82 0.55 8.69
C ALA A 21 -14.02 1.82 8.33
N TYR A 22 -12.79 1.71 7.82
CA TYR A 22 -12.03 2.88 7.37
C TYR A 22 -12.62 3.43 6.06
N GLY A 23 -13.21 4.61 6.14
CA GLY A 23 -13.81 5.34 5.04
C GLY A 23 -14.57 6.56 5.54
N PHE A 24 -15.15 7.33 4.63
CA PHE A 24 -15.72 8.65 4.95
C PHE A 24 -17.24 8.73 4.68
N GLY A 25 -17.93 7.60 4.85
CA GLY A 25 -19.37 7.45 4.59
C GLY A 25 -19.70 7.06 3.15
N ASP A 26 -20.99 6.84 2.88
CA ASP A 26 -21.48 6.25 1.62
C ASP A 26 -21.40 7.21 0.42
N ASP A 27 -21.50 8.52 0.65
CA ASP A 27 -21.44 9.55 -0.39
C ASP A 27 -20.00 9.91 -0.80
N HIS A 28 -19.00 9.33 -0.15
CA HIS A 28 -17.59 9.61 -0.40
C HIS A 28 -16.95 8.51 -1.28
N PRO A 29 -16.10 8.85 -2.27
CA PRO A 29 -15.49 7.85 -3.16
C PRO A 29 -14.70 6.77 -2.38
N PHE A 30 -14.05 7.18 -1.29
CA PHE A 30 -13.43 6.29 -0.30
C PHE A 30 -14.46 5.84 0.77
N GLY A 31 -15.35 4.94 0.38
CA GLY A 31 -16.43 4.40 1.22
C GLY A 31 -16.09 3.04 1.89
N PRO A 32 -16.90 2.59 2.85
CA PRO A 32 -16.63 1.37 3.64
C PRO A 32 -16.85 0.04 2.89
N ASP A 33 -17.55 0.08 1.75
CA ASP A 33 -17.91 -1.10 0.96
C ASP A 33 -16.76 -1.66 0.10
N ARG A 34 -15.61 -0.97 0.06
CA ARG A 34 -14.38 -1.36 -0.68
C ARG A 34 -13.88 -2.74 -0.28
N HIS A 35 -13.80 -3.01 1.03
CA HIS A 35 -13.33 -4.29 1.56
C HIS A 35 -14.26 -5.44 1.12
N GLY A 36 -15.57 -5.23 1.23
CA GLY A 36 -16.58 -6.19 0.79
C GLY A 36 -16.53 -6.45 -0.72
N ALA A 37 -16.29 -5.42 -1.54
CA ALA A 37 -16.14 -5.55 -2.98
C ALA A 37 -14.98 -6.49 -3.36
N PHE A 38 -13.81 -6.27 -2.76
CA PHE A 38 -12.65 -7.15 -2.97
C PHE A 38 -12.92 -8.61 -2.61
N HIS A 39 -13.45 -8.86 -1.40
CA HIS A 39 -13.67 -10.24 -0.93
C HIS A 39 -14.70 -11.01 -1.78
N ARG A 40 -15.66 -10.31 -2.42
CA ARG A 40 -16.55 -10.94 -3.41
C ARG A 40 -15.78 -11.42 -4.63
N TYR A 41 -14.97 -10.55 -5.26
CA TYR A 41 -14.14 -10.92 -6.41
C TYR A 41 -13.14 -12.04 -6.08
N LEU A 42 -12.51 -11.96 -4.91
CA LEU A 42 -11.58 -13.00 -4.45
C LEU A 42 -12.29 -14.36 -4.31
N SER A 43 -13.50 -14.37 -3.76
CA SER A 43 -14.34 -15.56 -3.67
C SER A 43 -14.71 -16.10 -5.05
N ASP A 44 -15.24 -15.25 -5.93
CA ASP A 44 -15.75 -15.61 -7.25
C ASP A 44 -14.64 -16.11 -8.20
N SER A 45 -13.40 -15.65 -8.00
CA SER A 45 -12.23 -16.14 -8.75
C SER A 45 -11.80 -17.56 -8.38
N GLY A 46 -12.28 -18.11 -7.26
CA GLY A 46 -11.90 -19.43 -6.73
C GLY A 46 -10.56 -19.47 -5.99
N ILE A 47 -9.75 -18.41 -6.03
CA ILE A 47 -8.41 -18.38 -5.38
C ILE A 47 -8.49 -18.18 -3.87
N SER A 48 -9.64 -17.78 -3.33
CA SER A 48 -9.87 -17.69 -1.88
C SER A 48 -9.56 -18.99 -1.13
N SER A 49 -9.74 -20.14 -1.79
CA SER A 49 -9.42 -21.46 -1.24
C SER A 49 -7.92 -21.79 -1.17
N LEU A 50 -7.08 -20.97 -1.83
CA LEU A 50 -5.63 -21.14 -1.95
C LEU A 50 -4.84 -20.21 -1.01
N VAL A 51 -5.53 -19.32 -0.29
CA VAL A 51 -4.92 -18.35 0.64
C VAL A 51 -5.42 -18.57 2.06
N HIS A 52 -4.67 -18.08 3.04
CA HIS A 52 -5.11 -18.02 4.42
C HIS A 52 -5.84 -16.70 4.68
N LEU A 53 -7.17 -16.76 4.82
CA LEU A 53 -7.96 -15.59 5.22
C LEU A 53 -7.96 -15.45 6.74
N ALA A 54 -7.57 -14.30 7.26
CA ALA A 54 -7.56 -14.02 8.70
C ALA A 54 -8.07 -12.62 9.02
N THR A 55 -8.73 -12.48 10.16
CA THR A 55 -8.93 -11.18 10.81
C THR A 55 -7.59 -10.68 11.33
N SER A 56 -7.36 -9.37 11.33
CA SER A 56 -6.20 -8.83 12.02
C SER A 56 -6.45 -8.95 13.53
N GLU A 57 -5.65 -9.78 14.20
CA GLU A 57 -5.76 -9.98 15.66
C GLU A 57 -5.12 -8.82 16.45
N TYR A 58 -4.89 -7.67 15.80
CA TYR A 58 -4.16 -6.54 16.34
C TYR A 58 -4.73 -5.21 15.85
N ILE A 59 -5.06 -4.33 16.81
CA ILE A 59 -5.37 -2.93 16.59
C ILE A 59 -4.17 -2.13 17.09
N ALA A 60 -3.67 -1.19 16.27
CA ALA A 60 -2.53 -0.38 16.66
C ALA A 60 -2.87 0.46 17.90
N VAL A 61 -1.88 0.61 18.78
CA VAL A 61 -1.95 1.56 19.90
C VAL A 61 -1.21 2.84 19.53
N ARG A 62 -1.39 3.89 20.33
CA ARG A 62 -0.70 5.17 20.13
C ARG A 62 0.81 5.01 19.96
N ALA A 63 1.46 4.18 20.78
CA ALA A 63 2.89 3.94 20.70
C ALA A 63 3.34 3.37 19.35
N ASP A 64 2.46 2.66 18.63
CA ASP A 64 2.78 2.14 17.31
C ASP A 64 2.88 3.26 16.27
N ILE A 65 1.89 4.15 16.24
CA ILE A 65 1.83 5.27 15.28
C ILE A 65 2.85 6.37 15.60
N GLU A 66 3.24 6.53 16.86
CA GLU A 66 4.34 7.42 17.30
C GLU A 66 5.70 7.02 16.71
N ARG A 67 5.86 5.80 16.18
CA ARG A 67 7.10 5.41 15.50
C ARG A 67 7.36 6.20 14.23
N PHE A 68 6.31 6.72 13.60
CA PHE A 68 6.38 7.49 12.35
C PHE A 68 5.85 8.91 12.51
N HIS A 69 4.69 9.07 13.15
CA HIS A 69 3.98 10.34 13.28
C HIS A 69 4.40 11.14 14.51
N THR A 70 4.30 12.46 14.42
CA THR A 70 4.57 13.36 15.55
C THR A 70 3.41 13.31 16.56
N ASN A 71 3.74 13.52 17.83
CA ASN A 71 2.75 13.53 18.91
C ASN A 71 1.68 14.61 18.69
N GLU A 72 2.10 15.79 18.25
CA GLU A 72 1.22 16.93 17.99
C GLU A 72 0.21 16.61 16.89
N TYR A 73 0.63 15.85 15.88
CA TYR A 73 -0.26 15.43 14.81
C TYR A 73 -1.29 14.41 15.30
N ILE A 74 -0.85 13.41 16.06
CA ILE A 74 -1.74 12.39 16.64
C ILE A 74 -2.80 13.05 17.54
N ASP A 75 -2.39 13.99 18.40
CA ASP A 75 -3.30 14.74 19.27
C ASP A 75 -4.34 15.53 18.46
N ARG A 76 -3.91 16.15 17.35
CA ARG A 76 -4.80 16.87 16.45
C ARG A 76 -5.84 15.94 15.82
N VAL A 77 -5.44 14.77 15.32
CA VAL A 77 -6.37 13.79 14.74
C VAL A 77 -7.40 13.34 15.77
N ILE A 78 -6.97 12.97 16.98
CA ILE A 78 -7.86 12.55 18.07
C ILE A 78 -8.90 13.65 18.36
N ALA A 79 -8.46 14.90 18.54
CA ALA A 79 -9.36 16.01 18.86
C ALA A 79 -10.37 16.28 17.73
N HIS A 80 -9.95 16.26 16.47
CA HIS A 80 -10.84 16.53 15.34
C HIS A 80 -11.84 15.39 15.10
N CYS A 81 -11.40 14.13 15.22
CA CYS A 81 -12.29 12.97 15.09
C CYS A 81 -13.33 12.92 16.21
N GLN A 82 -12.96 13.30 17.45
CA GLN A 82 -13.91 13.42 18.57
C GLN A 82 -15.00 14.47 18.29
N LEU A 83 -14.61 15.61 17.70
CA LEU A 83 -15.57 16.65 17.29
C LEU A 83 -16.44 16.21 16.10
N GLY A 84 -15.90 15.35 15.22
CA GLY A 84 -16.58 14.83 14.04
C GLY A 84 -16.97 15.92 13.03
N LYS A 85 -16.15 16.98 12.92
CA LYS A 85 -16.39 18.13 12.05
C LYS A 85 -15.10 18.67 11.47
N GLY A 86 -15.19 19.18 10.24
CA GLY A 86 -14.06 19.76 9.52
C GLY A 86 -13.23 18.71 8.78
N PHE A 87 -11.99 19.05 8.50
CA PHE A 87 -11.05 18.22 7.73
C PHE A 87 -9.73 18.07 8.51
N LEU A 88 -9.05 16.95 8.29
CA LEU A 88 -7.73 16.64 8.86
C LEU A 88 -6.58 17.19 8.00
N ASP A 89 -6.88 17.56 6.76
CA ASP A 89 -6.03 18.20 5.77
C ASP A 89 -6.73 19.43 5.17
N ASP A 90 -6.30 19.88 3.99
CA ASP A 90 -6.79 21.08 3.33
C ASP A 90 -8.16 20.93 2.64
N GLY A 91 -8.88 19.82 2.83
CA GLY A 91 -10.28 19.70 2.41
C GLY A 91 -10.75 18.33 1.92
N ASP A 92 -9.86 17.36 1.79
CA ASP A 92 -10.17 16.06 1.17
C ASP A 92 -10.30 14.94 2.20
N THR A 93 -9.81 15.10 3.43
CA THR A 93 -9.88 14.10 4.49
C THR A 93 -10.82 14.56 5.61
N PRO A 94 -12.14 14.28 5.53
CA PRO A 94 -13.09 14.66 6.57
C PRO A 94 -12.73 14.09 7.95
N ALA A 95 -12.84 14.92 8.98
CA ALA A 95 -12.77 14.46 10.37
C ALA A 95 -14.14 13.96 10.81
N ILE A 96 -14.29 12.63 10.96
CA ILE A 96 -15.53 12.00 11.41
C ILE A 96 -15.30 11.15 12.66
N GLN A 97 -16.37 10.90 13.42
CA GLN A 97 -16.31 10.01 14.59
C GLN A 97 -16.00 8.57 14.16
N GLY A 98 -15.16 7.89 14.93
CA GLY A 98 -14.72 6.52 14.63
C GLY A 98 -13.53 6.44 13.67
N LEU A 99 -13.18 7.54 12.98
CA LEU A 99 -12.07 7.53 12.00
C LEU A 99 -10.72 7.28 12.66
N TYR A 100 -10.49 7.79 13.87
CA TYR A 100 -9.26 7.52 14.62
C TYR A 100 -9.11 6.02 14.89
N GLU A 101 -10.17 5.39 15.39
CA GLU A 101 -10.22 3.96 15.71
C GLU A 101 -10.05 3.08 14.46
N SER A 102 -10.75 3.39 13.37
CA SER A 102 -10.61 2.65 12.10
C SER A 102 -9.23 2.85 11.48
N SER A 103 -8.60 4.03 11.64
CA SER A 103 -7.22 4.27 11.20
C SER A 103 -6.23 3.41 11.98
N LEU A 104 -6.44 3.24 13.30
CA LEU A 104 -5.63 2.32 14.12
C LEU A 104 -5.82 0.85 13.71
N ALA A 105 -7.02 0.47 13.27
CA ALA A 105 -7.26 -0.87 12.74
C ALA A 105 -6.44 -1.11 11.46
N VAL A 106 -6.41 -0.13 10.55
CA VAL A 106 -5.60 -0.22 9.31
C VAL A 106 -4.11 -0.38 9.63
N VAL A 107 -3.55 0.48 10.50
CA VAL A 107 -2.14 0.37 10.93
C VAL A 107 -1.89 -0.97 11.64
N GLY A 108 -2.85 -1.41 12.47
CA GLY A 108 -2.78 -2.66 13.21
C GLY A 108 -2.71 -3.88 12.28
N ALA A 109 -3.52 -3.91 11.23
CA ALA A 109 -3.50 -4.97 10.22
C ALA A 109 -2.16 -5.04 9.47
N SER A 110 -1.59 -3.89 9.07
CA SER A 110 -0.27 -3.83 8.44
C SER A 110 0.85 -4.33 9.37
N LEU A 111 0.80 -3.99 10.66
CA LEU A 111 1.72 -4.51 11.67
C LEU A 111 1.55 -6.00 11.96
N PHE A 112 0.30 -6.47 12.03
CA PHE A 112 -0.04 -7.89 12.20
C PHE A 112 0.62 -8.72 11.10
N VAL A 113 0.37 -8.40 9.83
CA VAL A 113 0.96 -9.18 8.73
C VAL A 113 2.48 -9.05 8.65
N THR A 114 3.03 -7.91 9.08
CA THR A 114 4.49 -7.73 9.20
C THR A 114 5.08 -8.70 10.22
N ALA A 115 4.47 -8.84 11.39
CA ALA A 115 4.91 -9.79 12.42
C ALA A 115 4.77 -11.24 11.94
N GLU A 116 3.68 -11.57 11.25
CA GLU A 116 3.45 -12.87 10.63
C GLU A 116 4.57 -13.24 9.64
N ILE A 117 4.96 -12.30 8.77
CA ILE A 117 6.04 -12.50 7.79
C ILE A 117 7.41 -12.59 8.46
N ILE A 118 7.71 -11.70 9.40
CA ILE A 118 9.00 -11.70 10.12
C ILE A 118 9.19 -12.99 10.94
N SER A 119 8.10 -13.52 11.51
CA SER A 119 8.14 -14.81 12.23
C SER A 119 8.38 -16.02 11.31
N GLY A 120 8.24 -15.84 9.99
CA GLY A 120 8.36 -16.90 9.00
C GLY A 120 7.12 -17.80 8.88
N ARG A 121 6.02 -17.48 9.58
CA ARG A 121 4.74 -18.18 9.44
C ARG A 121 4.15 -18.01 8.04
N PHE A 122 4.28 -16.79 7.51
CA PHE A 122 3.92 -16.48 6.13
C PHE A 122 5.13 -15.86 5.42
N LYS A 123 5.15 -15.94 4.09
CA LYS A 123 6.13 -15.20 3.28
C LYS A 123 5.52 -13.91 2.76
N ARG A 124 4.24 -13.97 2.41
CA ARG A 124 3.55 -12.93 1.68
C ARG A 124 2.23 -12.61 2.33
N ALA A 125 1.85 -11.34 2.29
CA ALA A 125 0.55 -10.93 2.78
C ALA A 125 -0.07 -9.85 1.90
N PHE A 126 -1.40 -9.84 1.84
CA PHE A 126 -2.19 -8.75 1.27
C PHE A 126 -3.10 -8.15 2.34
N VAL A 127 -3.02 -6.83 2.52
CA VAL A 127 -3.91 -6.06 3.41
C VAL A 127 -4.76 -5.13 2.54
N PRO A 128 -6.05 -5.45 2.30
CA PRO A 128 -6.94 -4.53 1.59
C PRO A 128 -7.08 -3.21 2.38
N ILE A 129 -7.45 -2.13 1.69
CA ILE A 129 -7.64 -0.76 2.24
C ILE A 129 -6.35 -0.06 2.69
N ALA A 130 -5.45 -0.75 3.40
CA ALA A 130 -4.18 -0.22 3.89
C ALA A 130 -3.28 0.32 2.77
N GLY A 131 -2.17 0.99 3.09
CA GLY A 131 -1.33 1.66 2.10
C GLY A 131 -1.64 3.15 1.98
N LEU A 132 -1.87 3.81 3.12
CA LEU A 132 -2.26 5.20 3.24
C LEU A 132 -1.04 6.13 3.00
N HIS A 133 -0.58 6.16 1.76
CA HIS A 133 0.73 6.68 1.34
C HIS A 133 0.90 8.21 1.39
N HIS A 134 -0.19 8.99 1.41
CA HIS A 134 -0.13 10.46 1.40
C HIS A 134 0.10 11.09 2.79
N ALA A 135 -0.22 10.37 3.86
CA ALA A 135 -0.05 10.92 5.20
C ALA A 135 1.44 11.13 5.50
N ARG A 136 1.83 12.34 5.90
CA ARG A 136 3.20 12.67 6.30
C ARG A 136 3.36 12.49 7.80
N ARG A 137 4.59 12.63 8.30
CA ARG A 137 4.87 12.53 9.75
C ARG A 137 3.98 13.45 10.60
N ASN A 138 3.61 14.62 10.08
CA ASN A 138 2.89 15.66 10.82
C ASN A 138 1.55 16.10 10.18
N SER A 139 1.04 15.40 9.16
CA SER A 139 -0.21 15.77 8.47
C SER A 139 -0.91 14.58 7.83
N ALA A 140 -2.24 14.69 7.72
CA ALA A 140 -3.03 13.87 6.79
C ALA A 140 -2.86 14.41 5.37
N GLY A 141 -3.33 13.65 4.38
CA GLY A 141 -3.48 14.12 3.00
C GLY A 141 -4.13 13.04 2.14
N GLY A 142 -4.89 13.42 1.11
CA GLY A 142 -5.44 12.48 0.13
C GLY A 142 -6.13 11.27 0.74
N PHE A 143 -7.06 11.49 1.68
CA PHE A 143 -7.78 10.46 2.42
C PHE A 143 -6.94 9.60 3.38
N CYS A 144 -5.65 9.90 3.56
CA CYS A 144 -4.73 9.15 4.41
C CYS A 144 -4.58 9.83 5.76
N VAL A 145 -5.03 9.17 6.84
CA VAL A 145 -4.90 9.68 8.21
C VAL A 145 -3.56 9.27 8.83
N PHE A 146 -3.29 7.97 8.94
CA PHE A 146 -2.00 7.48 9.43
C PHE A 146 -1.32 6.65 8.35
N ASN A 147 -0.04 6.94 8.13
CA ASN A 147 0.80 6.26 7.15
C ASN A 147 1.24 4.91 7.72
N ASP A 148 0.45 3.87 7.47
CA ASP A 148 0.73 2.52 7.93
C ASP A 148 2.03 1.97 7.32
N ILE A 149 2.38 2.36 6.08
CA ILE A 149 3.65 2.02 5.43
C ILE A 149 4.82 2.56 6.24
N GLY A 150 4.78 3.84 6.62
CA GLY A 150 5.78 4.50 7.45
C GLY A 150 5.94 3.82 8.80
N VAL A 151 4.82 3.46 9.45
CA VAL A 151 4.83 2.71 10.72
C VAL A 151 5.46 1.32 10.54
N VAL A 152 5.16 0.60 9.46
CA VAL A 152 5.77 -0.70 9.13
C VAL A 152 7.28 -0.56 8.91
N ILE A 153 7.73 0.42 8.11
CA ILE A 153 9.16 0.67 7.84
C ILE A 153 9.92 0.93 9.15
N GLU A 154 9.41 1.82 10.01
CA GLU A 154 10.02 2.15 11.28
C GLU A 154 10.05 0.95 12.24
N THR A 155 9.02 0.11 12.20
CA THR A 155 8.93 -1.13 12.98
C THR A 155 9.96 -2.17 12.52
N LEU A 156 10.02 -2.41 11.22
CA LEU A 156 10.98 -3.33 10.59
C LEU A 156 12.42 -2.96 10.97
N ARG A 157 12.74 -1.67 10.96
CA ARG A 157 14.07 -1.17 11.33
C ARG A 157 14.35 -1.24 12.82
N LYS A 158 13.51 -0.60 13.64
CA LYS A 158 13.78 -0.41 15.07
C LYS A 158 13.62 -1.69 15.88
N ILE A 159 12.71 -2.59 15.47
CA ILE A 159 12.37 -3.80 16.23
C ILE A 159 12.98 -5.05 15.59
N HIS A 160 12.98 -5.12 14.26
CA HIS A 160 13.37 -6.35 13.56
C HIS A 160 14.74 -6.27 12.86
N GLY A 161 15.41 -5.11 12.88
CA GLY A 161 16.75 -4.93 12.30
C GLY A 161 16.80 -5.07 10.77
N VAL A 162 15.66 -4.96 10.08
CA VAL A 162 15.56 -4.97 8.62
C VAL A 162 15.83 -3.56 8.13
N ASN A 163 16.95 -3.33 7.45
CA ASN A 163 17.40 -1.98 7.14
C ASN A 163 17.10 -1.57 5.70
N ARG A 164 17.44 -2.42 4.72
CA ARG A 164 17.19 -2.16 3.29
C ARG A 164 15.80 -2.62 2.91
N ILE A 165 14.88 -1.67 2.73
CA ILE A 165 13.47 -1.95 2.42
C ILE A 165 13.18 -1.35 1.06
N ALA A 166 12.52 -2.12 0.19
CA ALA A 166 11.99 -1.60 -1.06
C ALA A 166 10.50 -1.28 -0.88
N TYR A 167 10.15 -0.02 -1.14
CA TYR A 167 8.77 0.44 -1.27
C TYR A 167 8.48 0.68 -2.75
N ILE A 168 7.44 0.01 -3.26
CA ILE A 168 6.98 0.12 -4.64
C ILE A 168 5.53 0.56 -4.61
N ASP A 169 5.21 1.62 -5.33
CA ASP A 169 3.87 2.17 -5.45
C ASP A 169 3.37 2.12 -6.89
N ILE A 170 2.14 1.64 -7.08
CA ILE A 170 1.44 1.64 -8.38
C ILE A 170 0.03 2.24 -8.27
N ASP A 171 -0.26 2.96 -7.18
CA ASP A 171 -1.35 3.92 -7.11
C ASP A 171 -1.20 4.96 -8.21
N ALA A 172 -2.32 5.48 -8.72
CA ALA A 172 -2.25 6.54 -9.72
C ALA A 172 -1.71 7.86 -9.13
N HIS A 173 -1.78 8.08 -7.83
CA HIS A 173 -1.25 9.27 -7.18
C HIS A 173 0.17 9.03 -6.68
N HIS A 174 1.04 10.03 -6.78
CA HIS A 174 2.39 9.93 -6.20
C HIS A 174 2.30 9.77 -4.68
N GLY A 175 2.98 8.76 -4.13
CA GLY A 175 3.11 8.44 -2.70
C GLY A 175 3.99 9.42 -1.94
N ASP A 176 3.66 10.69 -2.03
CA ASP A 176 4.41 11.84 -1.51
C ASP A 176 4.66 11.78 0.01
N GLY A 177 3.71 11.23 0.76
CA GLY A 177 3.83 11.06 2.20
C GLY A 177 4.96 10.11 2.58
N VAL A 178 5.19 9.07 1.77
CA VAL A 178 6.34 8.17 1.91
C VAL A 178 7.59 8.81 1.32
N TYR A 179 7.55 9.31 0.07
CA TYR A 179 8.72 9.88 -0.60
C TYR A 179 9.41 10.96 0.26
N TYR A 180 8.69 12.01 0.66
CA TYR A 180 9.28 13.13 1.39
C TYR A 180 9.65 12.78 2.83
N SER A 181 9.04 11.76 3.42
CA SER A 181 9.41 11.29 4.77
C SER A 181 10.74 10.54 4.81
N TYR A 182 11.23 10.10 3.64
CA TYR A 182 12.43 9.29 3.46
C TYR A 182 13.33 9.77 2.32
N GLU A 183 13.18 11.02 1.88
CA GLU A 183 13.89 11.59 0.72
C GLU A 183 15.41 11.53 0.89
N GLU A 184 15.90 11.68 2.12
CA GLU A 184 17.31 11.62 2.51
C GLU A 184 17.81 10.21 2.89
N ASP A 185 16.93 9.22 2.93
CA ASP A 185 17.25 7.90 3.46
C ASP A 185 17.76 6.94 2.37
N PRO A 186 19.05 6.56 2.36
CA PRO A 186 19.61 5.69 1.34
C PRO A 186 19.18 4.22 1.46
N ASN A 187 18.58 3.83 2.59
CA ASN A 187 18.19 2.44 2.85
C ASN A 187 16.71 2.18 2.57
N LEU A 188 15.92 3.20 2.22
CA LEU A 188 14.59 3.00 1.65
C LEU A 188 14.69 3.16 0.13
N ILE A 189 14.56 2.05 -0.59
CA ILE A 189 14.55 2.07 -2.05
C ILE A 189 13.12 2.36 -2.46
N PHE A 190 12.90 3.49 -3.13
CA PHE A 190 11.57 3.97 -3.48
C PHE A 190 11.37 3.88 -4.99
N VAL A 191 10.30 3.22 -5.41
CA VAL A 191 9.82 3.25 -6.78
C VAL A 191 8.35 3.61 -6.76
N ASP A 192 7.94 4.52 -7.63
CA ASP A 192 6.55 4.94 -7.71
C ASP A 192 6.16 5.15 -9.18
N VAL A 193 5.07 4.51 -9.61
CA VAL A 193 4.53 4.56 -10.96
C VAL A 193 3.15 5.21 -10.90
N HIS A 194 3.09 6.51 -11.14
CA HIS A 194 1.90 7.33 -10.95
C HIS A 194 1.60 8.21 -12.18
N GLU A 195 0.40 8.80 -12.20
CA GLU A 195 0.07 9.85 -13.15
C GLU A 195 0.80 11.14 -12.80
N ASP A 196 1.37 11.79 -13.82
CA ASP A 196 2.19 12.98 -13.67
C ASP A 196 1.51 14.07 -12.84
N GLY A 197 2.23 14.57 -11.82
CA GLY A 197 1.75 15.59 -10.90
C GLY A 197 1.31 16.91 -11.56
N ARG A 198 1.67 17.17 -12.82
CA ARG A 198 1.13 18.32 -13.58
C ARG A 198 -0.36 18.17 -13.88
N PHE A 199 -0.90 16.95 -13.85
CA PHE A 199 -2.30 16.64 -14.15
C PHE A 199 -3.07 16.12 -12.95
N LEU A 200 -2.40 15.48 -11.98
CA LEU A 200 -3.05 14.83 -10.83
C LEU A 200 -2.49 15.31 -9.48
N PHE A 201 -3.35 15.27 -8.45
CA PHE A 201 -2.92 15.36 -7.06
C PHE A 201 -1.84 14.30 -6.80
N PRO A 202 -0.78 14.58 -6.00
CA PRO A 202 -0.55 15.78 -5.18
C PRO A 202 0.29 16.88 -5.84
N GLY A 203 0.53 16.86 -7.15
CA GLY A 203 1.38 17.87 -7.79
C GLY A 203 2.88 17.64 -7.68
N THR A 204 3.30 16.42 -7.33
CA THR A 204 4.71 16.01 -7.11
C THR A 204 5.00 14.69 -7.81
N GLY A 205 6.19 14.12 -7.65
CA GLY A 205 6.57 12.85 -8.29
C GLY A 205 7.33 13.06 -9.60
N PHE A 206 8.05 14.17 -9.74
CA PHE A 206 8.80 14.44 -10.95
C PHE A 206 9.96 13.44 -11.11
N PRO A 207 10.30 12.99 -12.33
CA PRO A 207 11.41 12.06 -12.56
C PRO A 207 12.77 12.54 -12.04
N GLU A 208 12.94 13.85 -11.87
CA GLU A 208 14.14 14.48 -11.32
C GLU A 208 14.25 14.33 -9.79
N GLU A 209 13.16 14.01 -9.11
CA GLU A 209 13.10 13.72 -7.67
C GLU A 209 13.69 12.32 -7.40
N ILE A 210 15.03 12.25 -7.39
CA ILE A 210 15.81 11.00 -7.27
C ILE A 210 16.37 10.76 -5.85
N GLY A 211 15.80 11.43 -4.84
CA GLY A 211 16.33 11.51 -3.48
C GLY A 211 17.41 12.59 -3.31
N ILE A 212 17.74 12.92 -2.06
CA ILE A 212 18.74 13.96 -1.74
C ILE A 212 19.80 13.43 -0.78
N GLY A 213 20.93 14.14 -0.69
CA GLY A 213 22.04 13.76 0.19
C GLY A 213 22.59 12.37 -0.16
N LEU A 214 22.64 11.47 0.81
CA LEU A 214 23.13 10.10 0.62
C LEU A 214 22.17 9.21 -0.18
N ALA A 215 20.91 9.63 -0.32
CA ALA A 215 19.86 8.87 -0.99
C ALA A 215 19.75 9.16 -2.49
N ILE A 216 20.57 10.04 -3.06
CA ILE A 216 20.59 10.30 -4.51
C ILE A 216 20.77 8.98 -5.26
N GLY A 217 19.82 8.68 -6.16
CA GLY A 217 19.81 7.45 -6.95
C GLY A 217 19.10 6.27 -6.29
N THR A 218 18.51 6.44 -5.11
CA THR A 218 17.72 5.40 -4.41
C THR A 218 16.20 5.61 -4.55
N LYS A 219 15.78 6.71 -5.18
CA LYS A 219 14.38 7.03 -5.46
C LYS A 219 14.15 7.08 -6.96
N LYS A 220 13.03 6.53 -7.42
CA LYS A 220 12.69 6.45 -8.83
C LYS A 220 11.21 6.70 -9.06
N ASN A 221 10.91 7.90 -9.54
CA ASN A 221 9.58 8.27 -9.99
C ASN A 221 9.41 7.96 -11.48
N ILE A 222 8.38 7.20 -11.81
CA ILE A 222 7.94 6.89 -13.17
C ILE A 222 6.63 7.61 -13.41
N SER A 223 6.76 8.84 -13.90
CA SER A 223 5.64 9.72 -14.19
C SER A 223 4.98 9.35 -15.54
N LEU A 224 3.76 8.84 -15.48
CA LEU A 224 2.92 8.46 -16.61
C LEU A 224 1.99 9.60 -17.04
N LYS A 225 1.62 9.65 -18.33
CA LYS A 225 0.67 10.64 -18.82
C LYS A 225 -0.77 10.15 -18.66
N PRO A 226 -1.74 11.08 -18.56
CA PRO A 226 -3.15 10.74 -18.71
C PRO A 226 -3.39 9.87 -19.95
N GLY A 227 -4.09 8.74 -19.77
CA GLY A 227 -4.40 7.76 -20.81
C GLY A 227 -3.31 6.71 -21.05
N ASP A 228 -2.15 6.79 -20.40
CA ASP A 228 -1.14 5.72 -20.49
C ASP A 228 -1.69 4.42 -19.86
N GLY A 229 -1.43 3.31 -20.55
CA GLY A 229 -1.97 1.99 -20.22
C GLY A 229 -0.88 0.93 -19.99
N ASP A 230 -1.29 -0.34 -19.94
CA ASP A 230 -0.42 -1.49 -19.66
C ASP A 230 0.87 -1.56 -20.50
N VAL A 231 0.84 -1.08 -21.76
CA VAL A 231 2.03 -1.08 -22.64
C VAL A 231 3.13 -0.21 -22.06
N VAL A 232 2.80 1.04 -21.69
CA VAL A 232 3.76 1.99 -21.12
C VAL A 232 4.23 1.50 -19.74
N PHE A 233 3.31 0.96 -18.94
CA PHE A 233 3.65 0.33 -17.66
C PHE A 233 4.69 -0.79 -17.84
N GLN A 234 4.44 -1.72 -18.77
CA GLN A 234 5.32 -2.85 -19.04
C GLN A 234 6.69 -2.42 -19.59
N GLU A 235 6.74 -1.42 -20.46
CA GLU A 235 8.00 -0.85 -20.99
C GLU A 235 8.90 -0.34 -19.85
N ASN A 236 8.32 0.38 -18.88
CA ASN A 236 9.05 0.89 -17.72
C ASN A 236 9.41 -0.21 -16.71
N TRP A 237 8.60 -1.27 -16.61
CA TRP A 237 8.77 -2.32 -15.59
C TRP A 237 10.12 -3.03 -15.65
N SER A 238 10.68 -3.23 -16.84
CA SER A 238 12.01 -3.82 -17.00
C SER A 238 13.10 -3.02 -16.28
N CYS A 239 13.03 -1.69 -16.36
CA CYS A 239 13.96 -0.77 -15.71
C CYS A 239 13.72 -0.66 -14.20
N ILE A 240 12.46 -0.83 -13.76
CA ILE A 240 12.11 -0.94 -12.34
C ILE A 240 12.68 -2.22 -11.74
N HIS A 241 12.51 -3.35 -12.41
CA HIS A 241 13.01 -4.64 -11.94
C HIS A 241 14.52 -4.61 -11.73
N THR A 242 15.30 -4.19 -12.73
CA THR A 242 16.76 -4.10 -12.62
C THR A 242 17.17 -3.15 -11.50
N PHE A 243 16.52 -1.98 -11.41
CA PHE A 243 16.79 -1.01 -10.36
C PHE A 243 16.61 -1.63 -8.96
N LEU A 244 15.50 -2.31 -8.72
CA LEU A 244 15.24 -2.97 -7.44
C LEU A 244 16.21 -4.13 -7.17
N ASP A 245 16.62 -4.87 -8.20
CA ASP A 245 17.54 -6.00 -8.09
C ASP A 245 18.93 -5.56 -7.59
N ASP A 246 19.39 -4.38 -8.02
CA ASP A 246 20.72 -3.84 -7.69
C ASP A 246 20.89 -3.45 -6.20
N PHE A 247 19.79 -3.23 -5.46
CA PHE A 247 19.85 -2.80 -4.06
C PHE A 247 19.73 -3.94 -3.03
N GLU A 248 19.49 -5.17 -3.49
CA GLU A 248 19.33 -6.36 -2.64
C GLU A 248 18.44 -6.12 -1.39
N PRO A 249 17.14 -5.74 -1.57
CA PRO A 249 16.28 -5.40 -0.46
C PRO A 249 15.99 -6.60 0.45
N GLU A 250 15.92 -6.35 1.75
CA GLU A 250 15.65 -7.37 2.75
C GLU A 250 14.15 -7.60 2.96
N PHE A 251 13.31 -6.66 2.52
CA PHE A 251 11.85 -6.69 2.64
C PHE A 251 11.22 -5.82 1.55
N PHE A 252 10.11 -6.27 0.99
CA PHE A 252 9.35 -5.55 -0.04
C PHE A 252 7.98 -5.10 0.50
N ILE A 253 7.59 -3.87 0.18
CA ILE A 253 6.26 -3.33 0.41
C ILE A 253 5.73 -2.85 -0.94
N LEU A 254 4.61 -3.40 -1.37
CA LEU A 254 3.89 -3.02 -2.58
C LEU A 254 2.61 -2.27 -2.19
N GLN A 255 2.53 -0.97 -2.46
CA GLN A 255 1.27 -0.25 -2.51
C GLN A 255 0.66 -0.54 -3.89
N CYS A 256 -0.56 -1.07 -3.93
CA CYS A 256 -1.23 -1.46 -5.16
C CYS A 256 -2.66 -0.90 -5.30
N GLY A 257 -2.77 0.43 -5.13
CA GLY A 257 -3.94 1.24 -5.42
C GLY A 257 -4.60 0.82 -6.73
N ALA A 258 -5.92 0.67 -6.71
CA ALA A 258 -6.69 0.24 -7.89
C ALA A 258 -7.20 1.41 -8.74
N ASP A 259 -6.83 2.64 -8.39
CA ASP A 259 -7.21 3.86 -9.09
C ASP A 259 -6.39 4.13 -10.35
N SER A 260 -5.30 3.40 -10.59
CA SER A 260 -4.60 3.44 -11.88
C SER A 260 -5.31 2.71 -13.01
N LEU A 261 -6.38 1.95 -12.70
CA LEU A 261 -7.16 1.23 -13.69
C LEU A 261 -8.11 2.15 -14.47
N LEU A 262 -8.27 1.85 -15.76
CA LEU A 262 -9.23 2.52 -16.63
C LEU A 262 -10.62 2.58 -15.99
N GLY A 263 -11.21 3.78 -15.98
CA GLY A 263 -12.57 4.02 -15.48
C GLY A 263 -12.67 4.23 -13.97
N ASP A 264 -11.55 4.46 -13.28
CA ASP A 264 -11.57 5.05 -11.96
C ASP A 264 -12.07 6.51 -12.02
N PRO A 265 -12.90 6.98 -11.07
CA PRO A 265 -13.53 8.29 -11.15
C PRO A 265 -12.63 9.49 -10.87
N ILE A 266 -11.43 9.32 -10.28
CA ILE A 266 -10.60 10.45 -9.85
C ILE A 266 -9.21 10.51 -10.50
N THR A 267 -8.93 9.65 -11.48
CA THR A 267 -7.64 9.57 -12.17
C THR A 267 -7.87 9.39 -13.67
N ASN A 268 -6.81 9.49 -14.49
CA ASN A 268 -6.91 9.43 -15.94
C ASN A 268 -6.06 8.32 -16.58
N LEU A 269 -5.40 7.48 -15.78
CA LEU A 269 -4.66 6.33 -16.30
C LEU A 269 -5.60 5.27 -16.91
N ALA A 270 -5.03 4.46 -17.80
CA ALA A 270 -5.74 3.43 -18.54
C ALA A 270 -5.12 2.03 -18.31
N LEU A 271 -4.59 1.77 -17.11
CA LEU A 271 -4.07 0.44 -16.79
C LEU A 271 -5.21 -0.59 -16.71
N SER A 272 -4.85 -1.86 -16.80
CA SER A 272 -5.71 -2.98 -16.40
C SER A 272 -5.10 -3.72 -15.22
N GLU A 273 -5.86 -4.64 -14.64
CA GLU A 273 -5.40 -5.52 -13.57
C GLU A 273 -4.19 -6.40 -13.95
N ARG A 274 -3.83 -6.46 -15.24
CA ARG A 274 -2.61 -7.14 -15.70
C ARG A 274 -1.34 -6.44 -15.21
N SER A 275 -1.37 -5.11 -15.08
CA SER A 275 -0.24 -4.34 -14.54
C SER A 275 -0.02 -4.68 -13.06
N HIS A 276 -1.09 -4.81 -12.27
CA HIS A 276 -1.03 -5.29 -10.89
C HIS A 276 -0.50 -6.73 -10.78
N TYR A 277 -0.94 -7.65 -11.64
CA TYR A 277 -0.41 -9.01 -11.70
C TYR A 277 1.10 -9.01 -11.99
N LEU A 278 1.52 -8.29 -13.04
CA LEU A 278 2.91 -8.18 -13.46
C LEU A 278 3.79 -7.65 -12.32
N ALA A 279 3.33 -6.59 -11.65
CA ALA A 279 4.03 -5.99 -10.55
C ALA A 279 4.25 -6.98 -9.40
N ALA A 280 3.16 -7.58 -8.90
CA ALA A 280 3.21 -8.53 -7.79
C ALA A 280 4.02 -9.80 -8.13
N GLN A 281 3.90 -10.32 -9.35
CA GLN A 281 4.70 -11.46 -9.83
C GLN A 281 6.19 -11.12 -9.84
N SER A 282 6.57 -10.01 -10.47
CA SER A 282 7.96 -9.60 -10.59
C SER A 282 8.60 -9.36 -9.22
N LEU A 283 7.88 -8.68 -8.32
CA LEU A 283 8.36 -8.44 -6.95
C LEU A 283 8.44 -9.72 -6.13
N THR A 284 7.58 -10.71 -6.38
CA THR A 284 7.70 -12.03 -5.76
C THR A 284 9.03 -12.70 -6.11
N VAL A 285 9.47 -12.62 -7.38
CA VAL A 285 10.75 -13.16 -7.83
C VAL A 285 11.92 -12.47 -7.11
N LEU A 286 11.90 -11.14 -7.01
CA LEU A 286 12.94 -10.36 -6.31
C LEU A 286 12.93 -10.62 -4.80
N ALA A 287 11.73 -10.74 -4.20
CA ALA A 287 11.59 -11.05 -2.78
C ALA A 287 12.15 -12.45 -2.46
N GLU A 288 11.93 -13.46 -3.30
CA GLU A 288 12.56 -14.77 -3.13
C GLU A 288 14.09 -14.71 -3.24
N LYS A 289 14.60 -13.91 -4.18
CA LYS A 289 16.05 -13.73 -4.39
C LYS A 289 16.75 -13.04 -3.20
N HIS A 290 16.18 -11.95 -2.70
CA HIS A 290 16.86 -11.05 -1.76
C HIS A 290 16.28 -11.05 -0.34
N ALA A 291 14.97 -11.22 -0.23
CA ALA A 291 14.22 -10.98 1.00
C ALA A 291 13.70 -12.25 1.68
N LYS A 292 14.13 -13.45 1.24
CA LYS A 292 13.61 -14.76 1.72
C LYS A 292 12.09 -14.93 1.46
N GLY A 293 11.61 -14.30 0.41
CA GLY A 293 10.20 -14.26 0.00
C GLY A 293 9.34 -13.23 0.75
N ARG A 294 9.93 -12.37 1.60
CA ARG A 294 9.20 -11.40 2.44
C ARG A 294 8.66 -10.23 1.62
N ILE A 295 7.34 -10.20 1.42
CA ILE A 295 6.63 -9.10 0.77
C ILE A 295 5.25 -8.85 1.38
N ILE A 296 4.90 -7.59 1.61
CA ILE A 296 3.53 -7.16 1.92
C ILE A 296 2.99 -6.38 0.72
N ALA A 297 1.75 -6.65 0.33
CA ALA A 297 0.99 -5.80 -0.56
C ALA A 297 -0.17 -5.11 0.17
N LEU A 298 -0.41 -3.84 -0.14
CA LEU A 298 -1.36 -2.95 0.53
C LEU A 298 -2.33 -2.37 -0.51
N GLY A 299 -3.63 -2.31 -0.19
CA GLY A 299 -4.68 -2.01 -1.17
C GLY A 299 -4.71 -0.59 -1.75
N GLY A 300 -4.23 0.41 -1.03
CA GLY A 300 -4.10 1.79 -1.50
C GLY A 300 -5.43 2.48 -1.87
N GLY A 301 -5.34 3.38 -2.84
CA GLY A 301 -6.45 4.03 -3.52
C GLY A 301 -7.27 3.08 -4.41
N GLY A 302 -8.18 3.64 -5.18
CA GLY A 302 -9.19 2.90 -5.96
C GLY A 302 -10.59 3.22 -5.49
N TYR A 303 -11.37 3.79 -6.39
CA TYR A 303 -12.65 4.42 -6.11
C TYR A 303 -13.78 3.85 -6.97
N ASN A 304 -13.42 3.06 -7.98
CA ASN A 304 -14.31 2.13 -8.65
C ASN A 304 -14.24 0.73 -7.99
N ARG A 305 -15.39 0.19 -7.54
CA ARG A 305 -15.45 -1.09 -6.81
C ARG A 305 -15.08 -2.30 -7.66
N ASP A 306 -15.36 -2.26 -8.96
CA ASP A 306 -14.97 -3.33 -9.87
C ASP A 306 -13.46 -3.28 -10.15
N ASN A 307 -12.87 -2.08 -10.19
CA ASN A 307 -11.41 -1.91 -10.31
C ASN A 307 -10.71 -2.50 -9.08
N ILE A 308 -11.17 -2.16 -7.87
CA ILE A 308 -10.68 -2.73 -6.61
C ILE A 308 -10.73 -4.26 -6.65
N GLY A 309 -11.89 -4.82 -7.00
CA GLY A 309 -12.09 -6.26 -7.07
C GLY A 309 -11.14 -6.94 -8.05
N ARG A 310 -11.00 -6.41 -9.27
CA ARG A 310 -10.11 -6.95 -10.31
C ARG A 310 -8.64 -6.83 -9.93
N ALA A 311 -8.18 -5.63 -9.58
CA ALA A 311 -6.77 -5.32 -9.32
C ALA A 311 -6.23 -6.12 -8.14
N TRP A 312 -6.88 -6.04 -6.97
CA TRP A 312 -6.39 -6.70 -5.76
C TRP A 312 -6.47 -8.23 -5.88
N THR A 313 -7.48 -8.77 -6.57
CA THR A 313 -7.54 -10.22 -6.85
C THR A 313 -6.36 -10.67 -7.71
N GLN A 314 -5.92 -9.86 -8.68
CA GLN A 314 -4.73 -10.19 -9.47
C GLN A 314 -3.42 -10.13 -8.68
N VAL A 315 -3.30 -9.21 -7.73
CA VAL A 315 -2.14 -9.17 -6.80
C VAL A 315 -2.07 -10.47 -5.98
N VAL A 316 -3.20 -10.87 -5.38
CA VAL A 316 -3.27 -12.13 -4.62
C VAL A 316 -3.01 -13.33 -5.52
N LYS A 317 -3.56 -13.34 -6.74
CA LYS A 317 -3.33 -14.40 -7.72
C LYS A 317 -1.85 -14.52 -8.07
N ALA A 318 -1.13 -13.42 -8.27
CA ALA A 318 0.30 -13.44 -8.54
C ALA A 318 1.11 -14.06 -7.39
N PHE A 319 0.72 -13.79 -6.14
CA PHE A 319 1.35 -14.45 -4.99
C PHE A 319 1.09 -15.95 -4.97
N VAL A 320 -0.12 -16.39 -5.35
CA VAL A 320 -0.51 -17.82 -5.41
C VAL A 320 0.19 -18.56 -6.55
N ASP A 321 0.31 -17.94 -7.72
CA ASP A 321 0.92 -18.57 -8.90
C ASP A 321 2.44 -18.75 -8.76
N HIS A 322 3.08 -18.05 -7.81
CA HIS A 322 4.52 -18.05 -7.58
C HIS A 322 4.91 -18.35 -6.12
N PRO A 323 4.50 -19.50 -5.53
CA PRO A 323 4.66 -19.80 -4.10
C PRO A 323 6.11 -19.93 -3.61
#